data_AF-A0A7C6VVG0-F1
#
_entry.id   AF-A0A7C6VVG0-F1
#
_cell.length_a   1.000
_cell.length_b   1.000
_cell.length_c   1.000
_cell.angle_alpha   90.00
_cell.angle_beta   90.00
_cell.angle_gamma   90.00
#
_symmetry.space_group_name_H-M   'P 1'
#
loop_
_entity.id
_entity.type
_entity.pdbx_description
1 polymer ?
#
loop_
_entity_poly.entity_id
_entity_poly.type
_entity_poly.pdbx_seq_one_letter_code
_entity_poly.pdbx_strand_id
1 'polypeptide(L)'
;MSNFDVPVKEVGDMLDLVSEKLPKLIKGLYQTLFSEEVAQTMSSAVGTFHKNLIAAGMDRKDALLLTQDYLDTLTGLVNQSFNQKSRDD
;
A
#
# COMPACT_ATOMS: atom_id res chain seq x y z
N MET A 1 -20.94 -22.15 36.81
CA MET A 1 -20.99 -21.25 35.64
C MET A 1 -19.93 -20.18 35.87
N SER A 2 -18.88 -20.15 35.06
CA SER A 2 -17.84 -19.13 35.19
C SER A 2 -18.42 -17.79 34.75
N ASN A 3 -18.56 -16.85 35.68
CA ASN A 3 -18.83 -15.46 35.34
C ASN A 3 -17.57 -14.94 34.63
N PHE A 4 -17.61 -14.86 33.30
CA PHE A 4 -16.67 -14.04 32.57
C PHE A 4 -17.05 -12.58 32.84
N ASP A 5 -16.48 -12.05 33.92
CA ASP A 5 -16.53 -10.62 34.18
C ASP A 5 -15.57 -9.97 33.18
N VAL A 6 -16.10 -9.65 31.99
CA VAL A 6 -15.32 -9.00 30.94
C VAL A 6 -14.92 -7.64 31.48
N PRO A 7 -13.61 -7.33 31.61
CA PRO A 7 -13.17 -6.07 32.17
C PRO A 7 -13.38 -4.95 31.14
N VAL A 8 -14.62 -4.46 31.05
CA VAL A 8 -15.09 -3.50 30.03
C VAL A 8 -14.18 -2.27 29.97
N LYS A 9 -13.64 -1.83 31.10
CA LYS A 9 -12.69 -0.71 31.17
C LYS A 9 -11.38 -1.03 30.45
N GLU A 10 -10.77 -2.18 30.71
CA GLU A 10 -9.48 -2.57 30.11
C GLU A 10 -9.64 -2.84 28.61
N VAL A 11 -10.77 -3.40 28.20
CA VAL A 11 -11.13 -3.54 26.78
C VAL A 11 -11.32 -2.17 26.13
N GLY A 12 -11.99 -1.23 26.81
CA GLY A 12 -12.15 0.15 26.33
C GLY A 12 -10.81 0.86 26.16
N ASP A 13 -9.94 0.79 27.18
CA ASP A 13 -8.60 1.38 27.15
C ASP A 13 -7.74 0.79 26.02
N MET A 14 -7.87 -0.53 25.75
CA MET A 14 -7.19 -1.19 24.63
C MET A 14 -7.71 -0.71 23.27
N LEU A 15 -9.04 -0.60 23.11
CA LEU A 15 -9.65 -0.13 21.86
C LEU A 15 -9.32 1.35 21.58
N ASP A 16 -9.25 2.17 22.62
CA ASP A 16 -8.80 3.56 22.52
C ASP A 16 -7.34 3.63 22.06
N LEU A 17 -6.46 2.80 22.63
CA LEU A 17 -5.05 2.72 22.23
C LEU A 17 -4.89 2.26 20.78
N VAL A 18 -5.66 1.26 20.34
CA VAL A 18 -5.66 0.77 18.96
C VAL A 18 -6.16 1.86 18.01
N SER A 19 -7.28 2.53 18.37
CA SER A 19 -7.85 3.62 17.58
C SER A 19 -6.92 4.81 17.46
N GLU A 20 -6.03 5.04 18.43
CA GLU A 20 -5.00 6.06 18.36
C GLU A 20 -3.81 5.65 17.48
N LYS A 21 -3.33 4.40 17.60
CA LYS A 21 -2.09 3.94 16.95
C LYS A 21 -2.28 3.50 15.51
N LEU A 22 -3.40 2.84 15.20
CA LEU A 22 -3.65 2.26 13.89
C LEU A 22 -3.70 3.34 12.78
N PRO A 23 -4.41 4.48 12.93
CA PRO A 23 -4.40 5.53 11.92
C PRO A 23 -3.03 6.17 11.73
N LYS A 24 -2.25 6.31 12.83
CA LYS A 24 -0.88 6.85 12.77
C LYS A 24 0.04 5.93 11.98
N LEU A 25 -0.08 4.62 12.17
CA LEU A 25 0.68 3.63 11.40
C LEU A 25 0.33 3.69 9.91
N ILE A 26 -0.95 3.69 9.56
CA ILE A 26 -1.42 3.82 8.17
C ILE A 26 -0.89 5.10 7.53
N LYS A 27 -0.97 6.22 8.25
CA LYS A 27 -0.46 7.51 7.77
C LYS A 27 1.06 7.49 7.56
N GLY A 28 1.82 6.88 8.47
CA GLY A 28 3.27 6.73 8.34
C GLY A 28 3.66 5.91 7.11
N LEU A 29 3.00 4.77 6.89
CA LEU A 29 3.20 3.95 5.71
C LEU A 29 2.84 4.68 4.41
N TYR A 30 1.72 5.40 4.40
CA TYR A 30 1.33 6.25 3.27
C TYR A 30 2.39 7.31 2.98
N GLN A 31 2.89 8.02 4.00
CA GLN A 31 3.94 9.02 3.81
C GLN A 31 5.26 8.43 3.32
N THR A 32 5.61 7.21 3.71
CA THR A 32 6.81 6.53 3.21
C THR A 32 6.66 6.16 1.73
N LEU A 33 5.52 5.56 1.35
CA LEU A 33 5.27 5.11 -0.03
C LEU A 33 4.98 6.25 -1.01
N PHE A 34 4.35 7.32 -0.53
CA PHE A 34 4.02 8.51 -1.32
C PHE A 34 4.90 9.71 -0.96
N SER A 35 6.11 9.45 -0.44
CA SER A 35 7.11 10.50 -0.26
C SER A 35 7.50 11.07 -1.63
N GLU A 36 7.92 12.32 -1.66
CA GLU A 36 8.38 12.98 -2.90
C GLU A 36 9.50 12.17 -3.58
N GLU A 37 10.44 11.64 -2.80
CA GLU A 37 11.55 10.81 -3.28
C GLU A 37 11.07 9.50 -3.93
N VAL A 38 10.15 8.79 -3.28
CA VAL A 38 9.59 7.53 -3.82
C VAL A 38 8.74 7.81 -5.05
N ALA A 39 7.92 8.87 -5.01
CA ALA A 39 7.12 9.30 -6.17
C ALA A 39 8.02 9.66 -7.36
N GLN A 40 9.13 10.35 -7.12
CA GLN A 40 10.08 10.73 -8.17
C GLN A 40 10.83 9.52 -8.75
N THR A 41 11.24 8.59 -7.89
CA THR A 41 11.89 7.34 -8.31
C THR A 41 10.93 6.47 -9.12
N MET A 42 9.71 6.26 -8.62
CA MET A 42 8.69 5.46 -9.31
C MET A 42 8.28 6.09 -10.64
N SER A 43 7.99 7.39 -10.68
CA SER A 43 7.61 8.07 -11.93
C SER A 43 8.71 8.02 -12.99
N SER A 44 9.98 8.11 -12.58
CA SER A 44 11.13 7.95 -13.47
C SER A 44 11.23 6.53 -14.04
N ALA A 45 11.07 5.51 -13.20
CA ALA A 45 11.09 4.11 -13.62
C ALA A 45 9.95 3.78 -14.60
N VAL A 46 8.72 4.22 -14.29
CA VAL A 46 7.54 4.08 -15.15
C VAL A 46 7.77 4.77 -16.49
N GLY A 47 8.25 6.01 -16.47
CA GLY A 47 8.54 6.76 -17.70
C GLY A 47 9.62 6.08 -18.55
N THR A 48 10.64 5.49 -17.91
CA THR A 48 11.70 4.74 -18.59
C THR A 48 11.15 3.46 -19.22
N PHE A 49 10.32 2.70 -18.48
CA PHE A 49 9.67 1.49 -18.97
C PHE A 49 8.83 1.78 -20.23
N HIS A 50 7.95 2.79 -20.17
CA HIS A 50 7.12 3.21 -21.30
C HIS A 50 7.96 3.63 -22.52
N LYS A 51 9.01 4.43 -22.31
CA LYS A 51 9.93 4.85 -23.38
C LYS A 51 10.60 3.65 -24.05
N ASN A 52 11.01 2.65 -23.27
CA ASN A 52 11.66 1.45 -23.79
C ASN A 52 10.70 0.59 -24.64
N LEU A 53 9.43 0.49 -24.25
CA LEU A 53 8.41 -0.21 -25.05
C LEU A 53 8.23 0.44 -26.43
N ILE A 54 8.11 1.78 -26.45
CA ILE A 54 8.02 2.53 -27.71
C ILE A 54 9.29 2.34 -28.55
N ALA A 55 10.47 2.43 -27.93
CA ALA A 55 11.74 2.23 -28.61
C ALA A 55 11.91 0.82 -29.19
N ALA A 56 11.29 -0.18 -28.57
CA ALA A 56 11.23 -1.55 -29.07
C ALA A 56 10.24 -1.75 -30.24
N GLY A 57 9.54 -0.68 -30.67
CA GLY A 57 8.61 -0.71 -31.80
C GLY A 57 7.16 -0.99 -31.42
N MET A 58 6.81 -0.98 -30.12
CA MET A 58 5.42 -1.10 -29.68
C MET A 58 4.62 0.16 -30.04
N ASP A 59 3.37 -0.01 -30.46
CA ASP A 59 2.48 1.13 -30.66
C ASP A 59 2.31 1.92 -29.35
N ARG A 60 2.19 3.25 -29.46
CA ARG A 60 2.09 4.14 -28.29
C ARG A 60 0.91 3.79 -27.38
N LYS A 61 -0.22 3.38 -27.95
CA LYS A 61 -1.40 3.04 -27.17
C LYS A 61 -1.17 1.73 -26.40
N ASP A 62 -0.61 0.74 -27.06
CA ASP A 62 -0.32 -0.57 -26.44
C ASP A 62 0.78 -0.46 -25.38
N ALA A 63 1.80 0.36 -25.62
CA ALA A 63 2.85 0.67 -24.65
C ALA A 63 2.30 1.37 -23.40
N LEU A 64 1.36 2.30 -23.57
CA LEU A 64 0.69 2.97 -22.46
C LEU A 64 -0.16 1.98 -21.64
N LEU A 65 -0.95 1.13 -22.31
CA LEU A 65 -1.76 0.11 -21.64
C LEU A 65 -0.88 -0.85 -20.83
N LEU A 66 0.19 -1.39 -21.42
CA LEU A 66 1.10 -2.30 -20.71
C LEU A 66 1.82 -1.62 -19.54
N THR A 67 2.12 -0.32 -19.66
CA THR A 67 2.68 0.46 -18.56
C THR A 67 1.69 0.62 -17.41
N GLN A 68 0.40 0.85 -17.71
CA GLN A 68 -0.67 0.92 -16.72
C GLN A 68 -0.89 -0.42 -16.03
N ASP A 69 -0.98 -1.51 -16.79
CA ASP A 69 -1.16 -2.87 -16.25
C ASP A 69 0.00 -3.27 -15.33
N TYR A 70 1.23 -2.91 -15.69
CA TYR A 70 2.41 -3.15 -14.86
C TYR A 70 2.35 -2.38 -13.53
N LEU A 71 1.95 -1.11 -13.58
CA LEU A 71 1.74 -0.29 -12.40
C LEU A 71 0.66 -0.85 -11.48
N ASP A 72 -0.49 -1.23 -12.04
CA ASP A 72 -1.59 -1.82 -11.28
C ASP A 72 -1.18 -3.13 -10.60
N THR A 73 -0.36 -3.95 -11.28
CA THR A 73 0.22 -5.16 -10.70
C THR A 73 1.11 -4.84 -9.50
N LEU A 74 2.01 -3.86 -9.63
CA LEU A 74 2.89 -3.43 -8.55
C LEU A 74 2.09 -2.88 -7.35
N THR A 75 1.12 -2.01 -7.60
CA THR A 75 0.24 -1.46 -6.56
C THR A 75 -0.59 -2.56 -5.90
N GLY A 76 -1.07 -3.54 -6.67
CA GLY A 76 -1.75 -4.73 -6.17
C GLY A 76 -0.89 -5.54 -5.18
N LEU A 77 0.37 -5.81 -5.54
CA LEU A 77 1.32 -6.54 -4.67
C LEU A 77 1.62 -5.80 -3.38
N VAL A 78 1.80 -4.48 -3.46
CA VAL A 78 2.01 -3.62 -2.30
C VAL A 78 0.80 -3.68 -1.36
N ASN A 79 -0.40 -3.51 -1.91
CA ASN A 79 -1.65 -3.56 -1.13
C ASN A 79 -1.89 -4.95 -0.52
N GLN A 80 -1.61 -6.02 -1.25
CA GLN A 80 -1.71 -7.39 -0.74
C GLN A 80 -0.76 -7.63 0.43
N SER A 81 0.48 -7.14 0.33
CA SER A 81 1.49 -7.26 1.40
C SER A 81 1.05 -6.58 2.69
N PHE A 82 0.37 -5.44 2.60
CA PHE A 82 -0.25 -4.78 3.75
C PHE A 82 -1.44 -5.54 4.33
N ASN A 83 -2.28 -6.13 3.47
CA ASN A 83 -3.45 -6.87 3.91
C ASN A 83 -3.09 -8.21 4.58
N GLN A 84 -2.03 -8.88 4.11
CA GLN A 84 -1.52 -10.14 4.66
C GLN A 84 -0.99 -9.95 6.09
N LYS A 85 -0.22 -8.87 6.32
CA LYS A 85 0.37 -8.57 7.63
C LYS A 85 -0.65 -8.24 8.73
N SER A 86 -1.88 -7.84 8.37
CA SER A 86 -2.96 -7.60 9.33
C SER A 86 -3.73 -8.85 9.78
N ARG A 87 -3.46 -10.01 9.16
CA ARG A 87 -4.14 -11.29 9.45
C ARG A 87 -3.30 -12.25 10.29
N ASP A 88 -2.00 -12.00 10.38
CA ASP A 88 -1.04 -12.86 11.08
C ASP A 88 -0.61 -12.28 12.46
N ASP A 89 -1.10 -11.09 12.82
CA ASP A 89 -0.98 -10.41 14.12
C ASP A 89 -2.34 -10.37 14.85
#